data_AF-A0A8H5A2J1-F1
#
_entry.id   AF-A0A8H5A2J1-F1
#
_cell.length_a   1.000
_cell.length_b   1.000
_cell.length_c   1.000
_cell.angle_alpha   90.00
_cell.angle_beta   90.00
_cell.angle_gamma   90.00
#
_symmetry.space_group_name_H-M   'P 1'
#
loop_
_entity.id
_entity.type
_entity.pdbx_description
1 polymer ?
#
loop_
_entity_poly.entity_id
_entity_poly.type
_entity_poly.pdbx_seq_one_letter_code
_entity_poly.pdbx_strand_id
1 'polypeptide(L)'
;MYSTGNYQKPLRNLMALVIKCSNIVATTPVTSSSFLYRSYNSEVARGVIFDKAATLFCSDSLLVLGNTPRPMIMFGDTKQLAPVLRQEGVEERDLGLECREPGEGNVISPYLDNAADRYWNLAKECGLHLCIIRMHD
;
A
#
# COMPACT_ATOMS: atom_id res chain seq x y z
N MET A 1 10.32 21.53 35.19
CA MET A 1 9.64 20.27 34.86
C MET A 1 8.38 20.60 34.08
N TYR A 2 8.38 20.41 32.76
CA TYR A 2 7.17 20.61 31.96
C TYR A 2 6.25 19.40 32.23
N SER A 3 5.04 19.66 32.72
CA SER A 3 3.99 18.65 32.80
C SER A 3 3.75 18.14 31.38
N THR A 4 4.02 16.86 31.13
CA THR A 4 3.58 16.15 29.93
C THR A 4 2.07 15.96 30.03
N GLY A 5 1.33 17.08 29.98
CA GLY A 5 -0.12 17.09 29.81
C GLY A 5 -0.48 16.21 28.61
N ASN A 6 -1.65 15.59 28.66
CA ASN A 6 -2.11 14.53 27.77
C ASN A 6 -2.35 15.03 26.31
N TYR A 7 -1.29 15.47 25.62
CA TYR A 7 -1.31 15.96 24.24
C TYR A 7 -1.44 14.84 23.23
N GLN A 8 -1.29 13.58 23.64
CA GLN A 8 -1.41 12.42 22.77
C GLN A 8 -2.77 12.36 22.06
N LYS A 9 -3.86 12.64 22.78
CA LYS A 9 -5.21 12.62 22.20
C LYS A 9 -5.42 13.77 21.20
N PRO A 10 -5.12 15.05 21.53
CA PRO A 10 -5.15 16.14 20.55
C PRO A 10 -4.28 15.89 19.32
N LEU A 11 -3.04 15.43 19.50
CA LEU A 11 -2.12 15.16 18.37
C LEU A 11 -2.63 14.03 17.47
N ARG A 12 -3.14 12.94 18.05
CA ARG A 12 -3.73 11.85 17.28
C ARG A 12 -4.95 12.31 16.49
N ASN A 13 -5.79 13.17 17.07
CA ASN A 13 -6.96 13.72 16.38
C ASN A 13 -6.55 14.65 15.23
N LEU A 14 -5.54 15.49 15.44
CA LEU A 14 -4.98 16.35 14.39
C LEU A 14 -4.44 15.50 13.23
N MET A 15 -3.65 14.47 13.52
CA MET A 15 -3.12 13.55 12.50
C MET A 15 -4.25 12.83 11.75
N ALA A 16 -5.30 12.39 12.45
CA ALA A 16 -6.46 11.76 11.82
C ALA A 16 -7.16 12.70 10.83
N LEU A 17 -7.29 13.99 11.18
CA LEU A 17 -7.87 15.01 10.29
C LEU A 17 -6.97 15.25 9.06
N VAL A 18 -5.67 15.44 9.26
CA VAL A 18 -4.71 15.61 8.15
C VAL A 18 -4.81 14.44 7.17
N ILE A 19 -4.80 13.21 7.67
CA ILE A 19 -4.90 12.02 6.83
C ILE A 19 -6.26 11.98 6.11
N LYS A 20 -7.38 12.20 6.81
CA LYS A 20 -8.73 12.17 6.19
C LYS A 20 -8.97 13.26 5.15
N CYS A 21 -8.34 14.42 5.30
CA CYS A 21 -8.42 15.52 4.34
C CYS A 21 -7.46 15.36 3.15
N SER A 22 -6.53 14.40 3.20
CA SER A 22 -5.57 14.18 2.12
C SER A 22 -6.25 13.53 0.92
N ASN A 23 -5.89 13.95 -0.30
CA ASN A 23 -6.26 13.24 -1.53
C ASN A 23 -5.45 11.96 -1.70
N ILE A 24 -4.20 11.94 -1.25
CA ILE A 24 -3.33 10.76 -1.42
C ILE A 24 -2.60 10.50 -0.12
N VAL A 25 -2.59 9.24 0.29
CA VAL A 25 -1.87 8.77 1.47
C VAL A 25 -0.95 7.63 1.06
N ALA A 26 0.36 7.85 1.22
CA ALA A 26 1.39 6.86 0.92
C ALA A 26 1.83 6.15 2.20
N THR A 27 1.80 4.82 2.22
CA THR A 27 2.17 3.99 3.38
C THR A 27 2.88 2.70 2.94
N THR A 28 3.45 1.95 3.88
CA THR A 28 3.81 0.53 3.67
C THR A 28 2.59 -0.35 3.98
N PRO A 29 2.56 -1.64 3.59
CA PRO A 29 1.45 -2.53 3.95
C PRO A 29 1.20 -2.58 5.47
N VAL A 30 2.28 -2.68 6.26
CA VAL A 30 2.22 -2.71 7.72
C VAL A 30 1.65 -1.40 8.27
N THR A 31 2.13 -0.25 7.82
CA THR A 31 1.62 1.05 8.28
C THR A 31 0.17 1.27 7.86
N SER A 32 -0.23 0.83 6.67
CA SER A 32 -1.62 0.89 6.18
C SER A 32 -2.60 0.11 7.06
N SER A 33 -2.14 -0.91 7.79
CA SER A 33 -2.96 -1.70 8.71
C SER A 33 -3.21 -1.01 10.06
N SER A 34 -2.43 0.02 10.39
CA SER A 34 -2.56 0.76 11.65
C SER A 34 -3.81 1.65 11.67
N PHE A 35 -4.33 1.91 12.88
CA PHE A 35 -5.67 2.49 13.09
C PHE A 35 -6.02 3.70 12.20
N LEU A 36 -5.14 4.70 12.13
CA LEU A 36 -5.41 5.94 11.38
C LEU A 36 -5.46 5.72 9.87
N TYR A 37 -4.49 4.98 9.35
CA TYR A 37 -4.36 4.72 7.91
C TYR A 37 -5.36 3.68 7.44
N ARG A 38 -5.70 2.70 8.28
CA ARG A 38 -6.76 1.74 8.03
C ARG A 38 -8.10 2.43 7.87
N SER A 39 -8.43 3.40 8.74
CA SER A 39 -9.66 4.20 8.63
C SER A 39 -9.71 4.99 7.31
N TYR A 40 -8.62 5.68 6.93
CA TYR A 40 -8.55 6.34 5.62
C TYR A 40 -8.73 5.36 4.47
N ASN A 41 -8.00 4.25 4.51
CA ASN A 41 -8.02 3.24 3.47
C ASN A 41 -9.40 2.58 3.35
N SER A 42 -10.17 2.41 4.43
CA SER A 42 -11.53 1.85 4.35
C SER A 42 -12.62 2.86 4.02
N GLU A 43 -12.53 4.08 4.54
CA GLU A 43 -13.63 5.07 4.48
C GLU A 43 -13.47 6.10 3.36
N VAL A 44 -12.24 6.42 2.98
CA VAL A 44 -11.92 7.56 2.10
C VAL A 44 -11.34 7.08 0.77
N ALA A 45 -10.35 6.18 0.80
CA ALA A 45 -9.68 5.71 -0.40
C ALA A 45 -10.66 4.98 -1.34
N ARG A 46 -10.67 5.39 -2.61
CA ARG A 46 -11.50 4.81 -3.68
C ARG A 46 -10.74 3.81 -4.55
N GLY A 47 -9.42 3.78 -4.44
CA GLY A 47 -8.55 2.82 -5.12
C GLY A 47 -7.20 2.69 -4.42
N VAL A 48 -6.46 1.65 -4.77
CA VAL A 48 -5.14 1.36 -4.21
C VAL A 48 -4.13 1.23 -5.35
N ILE A 49 -2.95 1.82 -5.16
CA ILE A 49 -1.80 1.65 -6.06
C ILE A 49 -0.69 0.95 -5.29
N PHE A 50 -0.19 -0.16 -5.83
CA PHE A 50 0.98 -0.85 -5.31
C PHE A 50 2.19 -0.51 -6.17
N ASP A 51 3.17 0.15 -5.57
CA ASP A 51 4.49 0.38 -6.14
C ASP A 51 5.43 -0.76 -5.70
N LYS A 52 6.36 -1.15 -6.57
CA LYS A 52 7.22 -2.33 -6.39
C LYS A 52 6.43 -3.61 -6.07
N ALA A 53 5.29 -3.81 -6.73
CA ALA A 53 4.38 -4.92 -6.50
C ALA A 53 5.01 -6.31 -6.65
N ALA A 54 6.04 -6.46 -7.48
CA ALA A 54 6.78 -7.71 -7.65
C ALA A 54 7.54 -8.14 -6.37
N THR A 55 7.79 -7.20 -5.46
CA THR A 55 8.48 -7.45 -4.18
C THR A 55 7.51 -7.58 -3.00
N LEU A 56 6.20 -7.62 -3.23
CA LEU A 56 5.18 -7.79 -2.19
C LEU A 56 4.71 -9.24 -2.07
N PHE A 57 4.45 -9.70 -0.85
CA PHE A 57 3.67 -10.92 -0.68
C PHE A 57 2.21 -10.67 -1.04
N CYS A 58 1.52 -11.70 -1.54
CA CYS A 58 0.08 -11.64 -1.78
C CYS A 58 -0.70 -11.24 -0.51
N SER A 59 -0.25 -11.71 0.66
CA SER A 59 -0.81 -11.33 1.96
C SER A 59 -0.75 -9.84 2.25
N ASP A 60 0.34 -9.16 1.85
CA ASP A 60 0.49 -7.71 2.04
C ASP A 60 -0.52 -6.94 1.18
N SER A 61 -0.74 -7.42 -0.05
CA SER A 61 -1.71 -6.82 -0.96
C SER A 61 -3.14 -7.00 -0.47
N LEU A 62 -3.47 -8.18 0.05
CA LEU A 62 -4.79 -8.48 0.63
C LEU A 62 -5.07 -7.67 1.90
N LEU A 63 -4.05 -7.46 2.74
CA LEU A 63 -4.16 -6.65 3.95
C LEU A 63 -4.59 -5.20 3.64
N VAL A 64 -4.08 -4.64 2.54
CA VAL A 64 -4.39 -3.27 2.12
C VAL A 64 -5.68 -3.22 1.32
N LEU A 65 -5.93 -4.15 0.39
CA LEU A 65 -7.15 -4.12 -0.41
C LEU A 65 -8.40 -4.28 0.48
N GLY A 66 -8.30 -5.16 1.48
CA GLY A 66 -9.42 -5.55 2.33
C GLY A 66 -10.53 -6.25 1.53
N ASN A 67 -11.74 -6.25 2.08
CA ASN A 67 -12.88 -6.97 1.50
C ASN A 67 -13.72 -6.13 0.52
N THR A 68 -13.27 -4.95 0.15
CA THR A 68 -14.03 -4.05 -0.73
C THR A 68 -13.50 -4.14 -2.15
N PRO A 69 -14.33 -4.46 -3.16
CA PRO A 69 -13.89 -4.49 -4.55
C PRO A 69 -13.64 -3.06 -5.04
N ARG A 70 -12.41 -2.59 -4.88
CA ARG A 70 -11.96 -1.29 -5.36
C ARG A 70 -10.94 -1.46 -6.48
N PRO A 71 -10.88 -0.51 -7.43
CA PRO A 71 -9.81 -0.48 -8.41
C PRO A 71 -8.43 -0.60 -7.76
N MET A 72 -7.63 -1.51 -8.29
CA MET A 72 -6.25 -1.74 -7.89
C MET A 72 -5.35 -1.59 -9.12
N ILE A 73 -4.24 -0.87 -8.97
CA ILE A 73 -3.18 -0.80 -9.97
C ILE A 73 -1.89 -1.29 -9.32
N MET A 74 -1.18 -2.20 -9.98
CA MET A 74 0.07 -2.77 -9.47
C MET A 74 1.20 -2.49 -10.45
N PHE A 75 2.30 -1.94 -9.96
CA PHE A 75 3.50 -1.63 -10.69
C PHE A 75 4.66 -2.41 -10.10
N GLY A 76 5.30 -3.28 -10.88
CA GLY A 76 6.47 -4.02 -10.43
C GLY A 76 7.28 -4.55 -11.60
N ASP A 77 8.55 -4.80 -11.36
CA ASP A 77 9.43 -5.49 -12.30
C ASP A 77 9.64 -6.92 -11.82
N THR A 78 9.20 -7.90 -12.60
CA THR A 78 9.33 -9.33 -12.28
C THR A 78 10.78 -9.81 -12.26
N LYS A 79 11.72 -9.00 -12.75
CA LYS A 79 13.17 -9.26 -12.69
C LYS A 79 13.84 -8.74 -11.41
N GLN A 80 13.12 -7.98 -10.58
CA GLN A 80 13.61 -7.54 -9.27
C GLN A 80 13.59 -8.69 -8.26
N LEU A 81 14.26 -8.50 -7.12
CA LEU A 81 14.36 -9.50 -6.06
C LEU A 81 12.97 -9.88 -5.55
N ALA A 82 12.73 -11.19 -5.41
CA ALA A 82 11.53 -11.72 -4.81
C ALA A 82 11.38 -11.24 -3.35
N PRO A 83 10.14 -11.18 -2.83
CA PRO A 83 9.90 -10.88 -1.43
C PRO A 83 10.69 -11.82 -0.51
N VAL A 84 11.42 -11.29 0.47
CA VAL A 84 12.26 -12.11 1.36
C VAL A 84 11.46 -12.62 2.55
N LEU A 85 11.32 -13.95 2.67
CA LEU A 85 10.89 -14.60 3.90
C LEU A 85 12.10 -14.82 4.81
N ARG A 86 12.15 -14.16 5.98
CA ARG A 86 13.04 -14.61 7.06
C ARG A 86 12.34 -15.73 7.82
N GLN A 87 12.63 -16.98 7.44
CA GLN A 87 12.26 -18.13 8.25
C GLN A 87 13.35 -18.37 9.30
N GLU A 88 13.05 -18.13 10.58
CA GLU A 88 13.76 -18.84 11.65
C GLU A 88 13.11 -20.22 11.79
N GLY A 89 13.73 -21.24 11.16
CA GLY A 89 13.58 -22.65 11.52
C GLY A 89 12.20 -23.31 11.36
N VAL A 90 11.58 -23.27 10.18
CA VAL A 90 10.40 -24.11 9.88
C VAL A 90 10.60 -24.83 8.55
N GLU A 91 10.59 -26.16 8.58
CA GLU A 91 10.62 -27.01 7.38
C GLU A 91 9.47 -26.65 6.43
N GLU A 92 9.79 -26.61 5.15
CA GLU A 92 8.85 -26.37 4.06
C GLU A 92 7.66 -27.34 4.15
N ARG A 93 6.51 -26.82 4.57
CA ARG A 93 5.24 -27.41 4.19
C ARG A 93 4.84 -26.73 2.91
N ASP A 94 4.94 -27.51 1.84
CA ASP A 94 4.50 -27.22 0.49
C ASP A 94 2.98 -26.95 0.50
N LEU A 95 2.59 -25.75 0.94
CA LEU A 95 1.25 -25.23 0.75
C LEU A 95 1.23 -24.75 -0.70
N GLY A 96 0.83 -25.63 -1.62
CA GLY A 96 0.75 -25.42 -3.06
C GLY A 96 -0.08 -24.20 -3.50
N LEU A 97 0.37 -23.01 -3.13
CA LEU A 97 0.01 -21.71 -3.66
C LEU A 97 1.04 -21.42 -4.74
N GLU A 98 0.94 -22.17 -5.83
CA GLU A 98 1.65 -21.83 -7.05
C GLU A 98 1.12 -20.46 -7.50
N CYS A 99 1.98 -19.43 -7.44
CA CYS A 99 1.70 -18.13 -8.02
C CYS A 99 1.49 -18.35 -9.52
N ARG A 100 0.23 -18.50 -9.93
CA ARG A 100 -0.14 -18.65 -11.33
C ARG A 100 0.47 -17.49 -12.11
N GLU A 101 1.32 -17.81 -13.08
CA GLU A 101 1.88 -16.85 -14.03
C GLU A 101 0.77 -15.89 -14.48
N PRO A 102 0.94 -14.57 -14.35
CA PRO A 102 -0.09 -13.63 -14.76
C PRO A 102 -0.34 -13.83 -16.26
N GLY A 103 -1.51 -14.37 -16.59
CA GLY A 103 -1.97 -14.43 -17.98
C GLY A 103 -1.93 -13.01 -18.56
N GLU A 104 -1.47 -12.89 -19.80
CA GLU A 104 -1.15 -11.65 -20.53
C GLU A 104 -2.15 -10.51 -20.27
N GLY A 105 -1.97 -9.82 -19.14
CA GLY A 105 -2.53 -8.52 -18.86
C GLY A 105 -1.53 -7.51 -19.38
N ASN A 106 -2.00 -6.47 -20.08
CA ASN A 106 -1.16 -5.42 -20.64
C ASN A 106 -0.11 -4.93 -19.62
N VAL A 107 1.13 -5.38 -19.82
CA VAL A 107 2.30 -4.95 -19.04
C VAL A 107 2.61 -3.52 -19.48
N ILE A 108 2.23 -2.54 -18.66
CA ILE A 108 2.55 -1.14 -18.93
C ILE A 108 4.03 -0.92 -18.57
N SER A 109 4.87 -1.00 -19.60
CA SER A 109 6.16 -0.34 -19.86
C SER A 109 7.22 -0.23 -18.73
N PRO A 110 8.51 -0.53 -19.01
CA PRO A 110 9.62 -0.57 -18.03
C PRO A 110 10.07 0.80 -17.47
N TYR A 111 9.33 1.88 -17.70
CA TYR A 111 9.58 3.18 -17.07
C TYR A 111 8.77 3.32 -15.77
N LEU A 112 9.11 2.48 -14.79
CA LEU A 112 8.39 2.28 -13.52
C LEU A 112 8.41 3.52 -12.61
N ASP A 113 9.52 4.25 -12.54
CA ASP A 113 9.63 5.43 -11.66
C ASP A 113 8.67 6.57 -12.04
N ASN A 114 8.32 6.70 -13.32
CA ASN A 114 7.48 7.79 -13.81
C ASN A 114 5.98 7.44 -13.86
N ALA A 115 5.62 6.15 -13.74
CA ALA A 115 4.21 5.74 -13.84
C ALA A 115 3.43 6.10 -12.56
N ALA A 116 3.98 5.77 -11.39
CA ALA A 116 3.38 6.14 -10.11
C ALA A 116 3.21 7.66 -9.98
N ASP A 117 4.20 8.44 -10.43
CA ASP A 117 4.14 9.90 -10.41
C ASP A 117 3.14 10.49 -11.40
N ARG A 118 2.92 9.86 -12.56
CA ARG A 118 1.84 10.25 -13.47
C ARG A 118 0.46 9.99 -12.88
N TYR A 119 0.24 8.82 -12.27
CA TYR A 119 -1.03 8.54 -11.58
C TYR A 119 -1.21 9.41 -10.33
N TRP A 120 -0.13 9.79 -9.66
CA TRP A 120 -0.13 10.77 -8.58
C TRP A 120 -0.64 12.14 -9.04
N ASN A 121 -0.13 12.64 -10.17
CA ASN A 121 -0.57 13.91 -10.73
C ASN A 121 -2.02 13.84 -11.22
N LEU A 122 -2.41 12.77 -11.92
CA LEU A 122 -3.78 12.56 -12.36
C LEU A 122 -4.76 12.47 -11.18
N ALA A 123 -4.39 11.75 -10.12
CA ALA A 123 -5.22 11.64 -8.92
C ALA A 123 -5.41 13.00 -8.22
N LYS A 124 -4.36 13.83 -8.19
CA LYS A 124 -4.46 15.21 -7.71
C LYS A 124 -5.38 16.06 -8.57
N GLU A 125 -5.22 16.02 -9.90
CA GLU A 125 -6.02 16.82 -10.84
C GLU A 125 -7.50 16.41 -10.84
N CYS A 126 -7.79 15.11 -10.71
CA CYS A 126 -9.15 14.59 -10.67
C CYS A 126 -9.78 14.59 -9.27
N GLY A 127 -9.07 15.04 -8.24
CA GLY A 127 -9.55 15.00 -6.85
C GLY A 127 -9.81 13.59 -6.32
N LEU A 128 -9.12 12.58 -6.85
CA LEU A 128 -9.28 11.19 -6.45
C LEU A 128 -8.60 10.94 -5.11
N HIS A 129 -9.31 10.24 -4.22
CA HIS A 129 -8.76 9.79 -2.96
C HIS A 129 -8.11 8.40 -3.11
N LEU A 130 -6.79 8.32 -3.03
CA LEU A 130 -6.02 7.09 -3.25
C LEU A 130 -5.14 6.71 -2.05
N CYS A 131 -4.94 5.41 -1.87
CA CYS A 131 -3.91 4.85 -1.01
C CYS A 131 -2.76 4.31 -1.88
N ILE A 132 -1.53 4.74 -1.62
CA ILE A 132 -0.34 4.25 -2.32
C ILE A 132 0.49 3.43 -1.37
N ILE A 133 0.83 2.22 -1.78
CA ILE A 133 1.72 1.34 -1.05
C ILE A 133 3.11 1.42 -1.64
N ARG A 134 4.07 1.87 -0.82
CA ARG A 134 5.50 1.90 -1.17
C ARG A 134 6.28 1.00 -0.22
N MET A 135 7.19 0.22 -0.79
CA MET A 135 8.17 -0.54 -0.01
C MET A 135 9.45 0.28 0.16
N HIS A 136 10.03 0.20 1.35
CA HIS A 136 11.36 0.72 1.62
C HIS A 136 12.38 -0.23 0.98
N ASP A 137 13.38 0.32 0.29
CA ASP A 137 14.57 -0.44 -0.13
C ASP A 137 15.40 -0.89 1.09
#